data_AF-A0A377Z6H3-F1
#
_entry.id   AF-A0A377Z6H3-F1
#
_cell.length_a   1.000
_cell.length_b   1.000
_cell.length_c   1.000
_cell.angle_alpha   90.00
_cell.angle_beta   90.00
_cell.angle_gamma   90.00
#
_symmetry.space_group_name_H-M   'P 1'
#
loop_
_entity.id
_entity.type
_entity.pdbx_description
1 polymer ?
#
loop_
_entity_poly.entity_id
_entity_poly.type
_entity_poly.pdbx_seq_one_letter_code
_entity_poly.pdbx_strand_id
1 'polypeptide(L)'
;MTLSNALLVHLSQLPWPGNVRQLQSVLKVMLALADEGDTLTPDALPEAYRAAPAPLPRGGLQAHDEQLIVDTLARVNGNVSRAAQMLGIARSTLYRRAARAGRPRR
;
A
#
# COMPACT_ATOMS: atom_id res chain seq x y z
N MET A 1 11.45 -4.70 -16.17
CA MET A 1 11.35 -4.15 -14.81
C MET A 1 12.36 -4.84 -13.94
N THR A 2 13.11 -4.10 -13.13
CA THR A 2 14.13 -4.61 -12.20
C THR A 2 13.80 -4.19 -10.78
N LEU A 3 13.97 -5.08 -9.81
CA LEU A 3 13.82 -4.76 -8.39
C LEU A 3 15.19 -4.35 -7.86
N SER A 4 15.33 -3.17 -7.27
CA SER A 4 16.59 -2.80 -6.60
C SER A 4 16.80 -3.63 -5.34
N ASN A 5 18.06 -3.97 -5.03
CA ASN A 5 18.38 -4.69 -3.79
C ASN A 5 17.98 -3.88 -2.55
N ALA A 6 18.10 -2.54 -2.61
CA ALA A 6 17.67 -1.65 -1.55
C ALA A 6 16.16 -1.79 -1.25
N LEU A 7 15.33 -1.94 -2.29
CA LEU A 7 13.89 -2.20 -2.12
C LEU A 7 13.63 -3.54 -1.41
N LEU A 8 14.34 -4.60 -1.76
CA LEU A 8 14.19 -5.90 -1.11
C LEU A 8 14.55 -5.85 0.38
N VAL A 9 15.66 -5.19 0.71
CA VAL A 9 16.07 -4.98 2.10
C VAL A 9 15.01 -4.18 2.85
N HIS A 10 14.50 -3.10 2.26
CA HIS A 10 13.49 -2.26 2.89
C HIS A 10 12.17 -3.01 3.14
N LEU A 11 11.70 -3.77 2.13
CA LEU A 11 10.52 -4.63 2.26
C LEU A 11 10.70 -5.70 3.34
N SER A 12 11.91 -6.23 3.53
CA SER A 12 12.18 -7.25 4.55
C SER A 12 12.10 -6.72 5.99
N GLN A 13 12.34 -5.41 6.18
CA GLN A 13 12.33 -4.76 7.48
C GLN A 13 10.97 -4.20 7.90
N LEU A 14 10.02 -4.11 6.97
CA LEU A 14 8.69 -3.64 7.28
C LEU A 14 7.91 -4.70 8.06
N PRO A 15 7.25 -4.33 9.17
CA PRO A 15 6.30 -5.23 9.80
C PRO A 15 5.13 -5.40 8.83
N TRP A 16 4.88 -6.63 8.37
CA TRP A 16 3.74 -6.98 7.52
C TRP A 16 2.60 -7.57 8.38
N PRO A 17 1.88 -6.75 9.18
CA PRO A 17 0.85 -7.25 10.09
C PRO A 17 -0.32 -7.90 9.35
N GLY A 18 -0.54 -7.54 8.07
CA GLY A 18 -1.54 -8.12 7.18
C GLY A 18 -1.08 -9.40 6.46
N ASN A 19 0.05 -10.00 6.87
CA ASN A 19 0.71 -11.14 6.23
C ASN A 19 1.17 -10.84 4.79
N VAL A 20 1.60 -11.88 4.07
CA VAL A 20 2.08 -11.83 2.67
C VAL A 20 1.10 -11.14 1.71
N ARG A 21 -0.20 -11.14 2.01
CA ARG A 21 -1.21 -10.43 1.21
C ARG A 21 -0.95 -8.93 1.14
N GLN A 22 -0.49 -8.32 2.23
CA GLN A 22 -0.22 -6.88 2.28
C GLN A 22 1.02 -6.52 1.46
N LEU A 23 2.06 -7.35 1.55
CA LEU A 23 3.24 -7.26 0.67
C LEU A 23 2.82 -7.37 -0.80
N GLN A 24 1.96 -8.34 -1.15
CA GLN A 24 1.43 -8.49 -2.51
C GLN A 24 0.65 -7.26 -2.97
N SER A 25 -0.18 -6.64 -2.12
CA SER A 25 -0.91 -5.42 -2.46
C SER A 25 0.04 -4.27 -2.77
N VAL A 26 1.06 -4.06 -1.93
CA VAL A 26 2.07 -3.01 -2.15
C VAL A 26 2.83 -3.26 -3.44
N LEU A 27 3.30 -4.50 -3.66
CA LEU A 27 3.98 -4.87 -4.90
C LEU A 27 3.11 -4.69 -6.15
N LYS A 28 1.80 -5.01 -6.08
CA LYS A 28 0.87 -4.77 -7.19
C LYS A 28 0.71 -3.28 -7.50
N VAL A 29 0.65 -2.43 -6.47
CA VAL A 29 0.58 -0.98 -6.64
C VAL A 29 1.88 -0.45 -7.26
N MET A 30 3.03 -0.96 -6.85
CA MET A 30 4.33 -0.60 -7.44
C MET A 30 4.46 -1.09 -8.89
N LEU A 31 4.05 -2.32 -9.18
CA LEU A 31 4.06 -2.87 -10.55
C LEU A 31 3.09 -2.14 -11.47
N ALA A 32 1.95 -1.67 -10.95
CA ALA A 32 1.00 -0.86 -11.72
C ALA A 32 1.52 0.56 -12.00
N LEU A 33 2.61 0.99 -11.35
CA LEU A 33 3.23 2.29 -11.51
C LEU A 33 4.47 2.32 -12.37
N ALA A 34 5.21 1.22 -12.37
CA ALA A 34 6.46 1.15 -13.08
C ALA A 34 6.19 0.95 -14.57
N ASP A 35 6.99 1.62 -15.39
CA ASP A 35 6.98 1.42 -16.82
C ASP A 35 7.89 0.24 -17.23
N GLU A 36 7.72 -0.24 -18.46
CA GLU A 36 8.59 -1.29 -18.99
C GLU A 36 10.04 -0.81 -19.07
N GLY A 37 10.88 -1.36 -18.19
CA GLY A 37 12.30 -1.02 -18.11
C GLY A 37 12.69 -0.31 -16.82
N ASP A 38 11.72 0.10 -16.01
CA ASP A 38 11.99 0.78 -14.75
C ASP A 38 12.62 -0.12 -13.69
N THR A 39 13.43 0.52 -12.86
CA THR A 39 13.95 -0.07 -11.62
C THR A 39 13.13 0.41 -10.43
N LEU A 40 12.45 -0.52 -9.77
CA LEU A 40 11.70 -0.25 -8.56
C LEU A 40 12.66 -0.01 -7.39
N THR A 41 12.64 1.23 -6.88
CA THR A 41 13.39 1.68 -5.69
C THR A 41 12.47 1.82 -4.48
N PRO A 42 13.01 1.95 -3.26
CA PRO A 42 12.22 2.29 -2.07
C PRO A 42 11.38 3.57 -2.25
N ASP A 43 11.80 4.51 -3.10
CA ASP A 43 11.06 5.75 -3.36
C ASP A 43 9.73 5.52 -4.09
N ALA A 44 9.66 4.45 -4.89
CA ALA A 44 8.42 4.03 -5.56
C ALA A 44 7.40 3.41 -4.59
N LEU A 45 7.77 3.19 -3.33
CA LEU A 45 6.83 2.73 -2.32
C LEU A 45 5.78 3.80 -2.04
N PRO A 46 4.54 3.38 -1.74
CA PRO A 46 3.54 4.28 -1.16
C PRO A 46 4.12 4.95 0.09
N GLU A 47 3.75 6.20 0.33
CA GLU A 47 4.36 7.03 1.38
C GLU A 47 4.32 6.38 2.77
N ALA A 48 3.24 5.63 3.01
CA ALA A 48 3.04 4.81 4.20
C ALA A 48 4.18 3.80 4.48
N TYR A 49 4.90 3.34 3.46
CA TYR A 49 5.96 2.34 3.56
C TYR A 49 7.36 2.92 3.27
N ARG A 50 7.45 4.21 2.93
CA ARG A 50 8.74 4.91 2.68
C ARG A 50 9.48 5.25 3.97
N ALA A 51 8.77 5.50 5.07
CA ALA A 51 9.39 5.83 6.36
C ALA A 51 10.05 4.58 7.00
N ALA A 52 11.26 4.76 7.55
CA ALA A 52 11.98 3.74 8.30
C ALA A 52 11.12 3.17 9.44
N PRO A 53 11.30 1.89 9.84
CA PRO A 53 10.47 1.24 10.85
C PRO A 53 10.75 1.85 12.23
N ALA A 54 10.10 2.96 12.54
CA ALA A 54 9.89 3.35 13.92
C ALA A 54 8.99 2.28 14.58
N PRO A 55 9.16 1.95 15.87
CA PRO A 55 8.27 1.04 16.56
C PRO A 55 6.84 1.60 16.48
N LEU A 56 6.01 1.01 15.63
CA LEU A 56 4.69 1.54 15.37
C LEU A 56 3.85 1.37 16.64
N PRO A 57 3.32 2.45 17.26
CA PRO A 57 2.22 2.28 18.21
C PRO A 57 1.07 1.61 17.45
N ARG A 58 0.28 0.76 18.12
CA ARG A 58 -0.76 -0.09 17.51
C ARG A 58 -1.76 0.65 16.60
N GLY A 59 -1.83 1.99 16.67
CA GLY A 59 -2.63 2.86 15.80
C GLY A 59 -1.98 3.27 14.47
N GLY A 60 -0.64 3.25 14.33
CA GLY A 60 0.05 3.61 13.07
C GLY A 60 -0.26 2.61 11.95
N LEU A 61 -0.38 1.33 12.31
CA LEU A 61 -0.73 0.20 11.44
C LEU A 61 -2.03 0.43 10.65
N GLN A 62 -3.02 1.08 11.30
CA GLN A 62 -4.32 1.37 10.69
C GLN A 62 -4.21 2.51 9.67
N ALA A 63 -3.39 3.53 9.97
CA ALA A 63 -3.16 4.67 9.09
C ALA A 63 -2.45 4.27 7.79
N HIS A 64 -1.47 3.36 7.85
CA HIS A 64 -0.76 2.87 6.66
C HIS A 64 -1.69 2.15 5.67
N ASP A 65 -2.63 1.35 6.18
CA ASP A 65 -3.65 0.68 5.36
C ASP A 65 -4.67 1.67 4.76
N GLU A 66 -5.00 2.73 5.49
CA GLU A 66 -5.90 3.79 5.03
C GLU A 66 -5.26 4.59 3.89
N GLN A 67 -3.99 4.99 4.02
CA GLN A 67 -3.25 5.70 2.96
C GLN A 67 -3.19 4.88 1.67
N LEU A 68 -2.86 3.58 1.77
CA LEU A 68 -2.76 2.70 0.59
C LEU A 68 -4.11 2.61 -0.16
N ILE A 69 -5.22 2.62 0.58
CA ILE A 69 -6.57 2.60 0.00
C ILE A 69 -6.92 3.94 -0.65
N VAL A 70 -6.57 5.05 -0.02
CA VAL A 70 -6.77 6.39 -0.58
C VAL A 70 -5.97 6.55 -1.87
N ASP A 71 -4.69 6.18 -1.88
CA ASP A 71 -3.82 6.26 -3.06
C ASP A 71 -4.34 5.39 -4.20
N THR A 72 -4.80 4.17 -3.88
CA THR A 72 -5.36 3.27 -4.89
C THR A 72 -6.69 3.81 -5.43
N LEU A 73 -7.58 4.30 -4.57
CA LEU A 73 -8.88 4.86 -4.97
C LEU A 73 -8.73 6.12 -5.81
N ALA A 74 -7.82 7.02 -5.44
CA ALA A 74 -7.52 8.22 -6.22
C ALA A 74 -7.09 7.86 -7.65
N ARG A 75 -6.31 6.79 -7.81
CA ARG A 75 -5.80 6.35 -9.12
C ARG A 75 -6.81 5.65 -10.01
N VAL A 76 -7.78 4.94 -9.44
CA VAL A 76 -8.84 4.30 -10.22
C VAL A 76 -10.08 5.19 -10.37
N ASN A 77 -9.93 6.51 -10.19
CA ASN A 77 -11.03 7.49 -10.22
C ASN A 77 -12.21 7.09 -9.31
N GLY A 78 -11.90 6.57 -8.11
CA GLY A 78 -12.92 6.13 -7.14
C GLY A 78 -13.57 4.79 -7.46
N ASN A 79 -13.13 4.05 -8.49
CA ASN A 79 -13.65 2.72 -8.79
C ASN A 79 -13.26 1.68 -7.72
N VAL A 80 -14.11 1.54 -6.71
CA VAL A 80 -13.98 0.60 -5.59
C VAL A 80 -13.71 -0.84 -6.04
N SER A 81 -14.34 -1.30 -7.13
CA SER A 81 -14.15 -2.66 -7.65
C SER A 81 -12.73 -2.86 -8.20
N ARG A 82 -12.23 -1.87 -8.95
CA ARG A 82 -10.88 -1.89 -9.51
C ARG A 82 -9.82 -1.73 -8.41
N ALA A 83 -10.05 -0.83 -7.45
CA ALA A 83 -9.18 -0.70 -6.28
C ALA A 83 -9.13 -1.99 -5.45
N ALA A 84 -10.26 -2.67 -5.25
CA ALA A 84 -10.32 -3.91 -4.49
C ALA A 84 -9.55 -5.04 -5.18
N GLN A 85 -9.66 -5.13 -6.51
CA GLN A 85 -8.88 -6.07 -7.32
C GLN A 85 -7.37 -5.76 -7.25
N MET A 86 -6.98 -4.49 -7.40
CA MET A 86 -5.57 -4.07 -7.31
C MET A 86 -4.97 -4.37 -5.93
N LEU A 87 -5.73 -4.09 -4.87
CA LEU A 87 -5.33 -4.36 -3.50
C LEU A 87 -5.48 -5.83 -3.09
N GLY A 88 -6.11 -6.68 -3.91
CA GLY A 88 -6.31 -8.09 -3.59
C GLY A 88 -7.19 -8.34 -2.36
N ILE A 89 -8.09 -7.41 -2.03
CA ILE A 89 -9.02 -7.51 -0.90
C ILE A 89 -10.47 -7.56 -1.38
N ALA A 90 -11.36 -8.13 -0.57
CA ALA A 90 -12.79 -8.12 -0.88
C ALA A 90 -13.34 -6.68 -0.94
N ARG A 91 -14.28 -6.42 -1.85
CA ARG A 91 -14.97 -5.12 -1.97
C ARG A 91 -15.57 -4.63 -0.65
N SER A 92 -16.13 -5.54 0.15
CA SER A 92 -16.67 -5.26 1.49
C SER A 92 -15.59 -4.81 2.49
N THR A 93 -14.38 -5.37 2.39
CA THR A 93 -13.23 -4.97 3.22
C THR A 93 -12.72 -3.60 2.81
N LEU A 94 -12.68 -3.32 1.50
CA LEU A 94 -12.31 -2.02 0.98
C LEU A 94 -13.31 -0.94 1.39
N TYR A 95 -14.62 -1.20 1.28
CA TYR A 95 -15.67 -0.28 1.75
C TYR A 95 -15.53 0.08 3.23
N ARG A 96 -15.35 -0.94 4.09
CA ARG A 96 -15.18 -0.74 5.54
C ARG A 96 -13.94 0.08 5.89
N ARG A 97 -12.85 -0.11 5.15
CA ARG A 97 -11.60 0.62 5.35
C ARG A 97 -11.66 2.02 4.75
N ALA A 98 -12.23 2.20 3.56
CA ALA A 98 -12.42 3.51 2.92
C ALA A 98 -13.36 4.42 3.73
N ALA A 99 -14.43 3.86 4.31
CA ALA A 99 -15.33 4.59 5.20
C ALA A 99 -14.66 5.06 6.51
N ARG A 100 -13.57 4.41 6.94
CA ARG A 100 -12.75 4.86 8.07
C ARG A 100 -11.72 5.91 7.63
N ALA A 101 -11.07 5.71 6.49
CA ALA A 101 -10.12 6.66 5.91
C ALA A 101 -10.76 8.02 5.58
N GLY A 102 -12.03 8.03 5.13
CA GLY A 102 -12.77 9.24 4.81
C GLY A 102 -13.32 10.02 6.01
N ARG A 103 -13.14 9.55 7.25
CA ARG A 103 -13.49 10.33 8.44
C ARG A 103 -12.33 11.27 8.78
N PRO A 104 -12.51 12.60 8.70
CA PRO A 104 -11.49 13.52 9.22
C PRO A 104 -11.30 13.21 10.69
N ARG A 105 -10.05 12.91 11.09
CA ARG A 105 -9.65 12.79 12.49
C ARG A 105 -9.89 14.17 13.12
N ARG A 106 -10.99 14.32 13.87
CA ARG A 106 -11.25 15.48 14.74
C ARG A 106 -10.52 15.30 16.06
#